data_AF-A0A959I700-F1
#
_entry.id   AF-A0A959I700-F1
#
_cell.length_a   1.000
_cell.length_b   1.000
_cell.length_c   1.000
_cell.angle_alpha   90.00
_cell.angle_beta   90.00
_cell.angle_gamma   90.00
#
_symmetry.space_group_name_H-M   'P 1'
#
loop_
_entity.id
_entity.type
_entity.pdbx_description
1 polymer ?
#
loop_
_entity_poly.entity_id
_entity_poly.type
_entity_poly.pdbx_seq_one_letter_code
_entity_poly.pdbx_strand_id
1 'polypeptide(L)'
;HNCFLNTDPAQAVVHMGGNVWVHHNLYGPDSTLVVIADETTPQILFHNPPPPAEEVPIMTGDFLEVDVEVNVLDQLELSIVRIELNGEEIYAGTGAPAPGELMIDLTELDPAMPYHELLVKAVDNRGVIGQHMTVFRVE
;
A
#
# COMPACT_ATOMS: atom_id res chain seq x y z
N HIS A 1 -8.37 6.27 -32.21
CA HIS A 1 -8.55 7.16 -31.04
C HIS A 1 -8.74 6.25 -29.85
N ASN A 2 -7.94 6.43 -28.79
CA ASN A 2 -8.15 5.73 -27.53
C ASN A 2 -9.08 6.61 -26.69
N CYS A 3 -10.12 6.01 -26.11
CA CYS A 3 -11.07 6.72 -25.27
C CYS A 3 -10.94 6.15 -23.86
N PHE A 4 -10.46 6.98 -22.95
CA PHE A 4 -10.39 6.64 -21.53
C PHE A 4 -11.78 6.89 -20.96
N LEU A 5 -12.32 5.91 -20.22
CA LEU A 5 -13.59 6.12 -19.48
C LEU A 5 -13.37 7.02 -18.26
N ASN A 6 -12.11 7.19 -17.86
CA ASN A 6 -11.65 8.21 -16.94
C ASN A 6 -11.44 9.54 -17.71
N THR A 7 -11.95 10.64 -17.16
CA THR A 7 -11.84 11.99 -17.74
C THR A 7 -10.43 12.56 -17.74
N ASP A 8 -9.48 11.96 -17.00
CA ASP A 8 -8.06 12.30 -17.02
C ASP A 8 -7.16 11.07 -17.31
N PRO A 9 -6.79 10.82 -18.57
CA PRO A 9 -5.99 9.68 -19.00
C PRO A 9 -4.59 9.59 -18.41
N ALA A 10 -4.00 10.73 -18.01
CA ALA A 10 -2.64 10.76 -17.47
C ALA A 10 -2.56 10.15 -16.05
N GLN A 11 -3.72 10.04 -15.38
CA GLN A 11 -3.91 9.36 -14.10
C GLN A 11 -4.31 7.89 -14.28
N ALA A 12 -4.49 7.41 -15.53
CA ALA A 12 -5.01 6.07 -15.78
C ALA A 12 -4.02 4.94 -15.43
N VAL A 13 -2.74 5.29 -15.33
CA VAL A 13 -1.65 4.43 -14.84
C VAL A 13 -0.74 5.29 -13.95
N VAL A 14 -0.96 5.23 -12.64
CA VAL A 14 -0.07 5.83 -11.66
C VAL A 14 0.87 4.75 -11.14
N HIS A 15 2.17 4.96 -11.31
CA HIS A 15 3.21 4.14 -10.67
C HIS A 15 3.64 4.84 -9.38
N MET A 16 3.31 4.26 -8.24
CA MET A 16 3.86 4.68 -6.93
C MET A 16 4.38 3.46 -6.20
N GLY A 17 5.69 3.34 -6.05
CA GLY A 17 6.33 2.34 -5.19
C GLY A 17 6.01 0.87 -5.51
N GLY A 18 5.61 0.54 -6.75
CA GLY A 18 5.24 -0.84 -7.14
C GLY A 18 3.75 -1.11 -7.25
N ASN A 19 2.88 -0.14 -6.92
CA ASN A 19 1.45 -0.22 -7.23
C ASN A 19 1.19 0.29 -8.65
N VAL A 20 0.43 -0.47 -9.44
CA VAL A 20 -0.03 -0.08 -10.79
C VAL A 20 -1.54 0.08 -10.75
N TRP A 21 -2.02 1.29 -10.98
CA TRP A 21 -3.45 1.54 -11.22
C TRP A 21 -3.79 1.24 -12.68
N VAL A 22 -4.85 0.48 -12.93
CA VAL A 22 -5.40 0.31 -14.29
C VAL A 22 -6.89 0.60 -14.21
N HIS A 23 -7.32 1.73 -14.79
CA HIS A 23 -8.74 2.03 -14.97
C HIS A 23 -9.29 1.37 -16.24
N HIS A 24 -10.61 1.16 -16.31
CA HIS A 24 -11.26 0.69 -17.53
C HIS A 24 -10.94 1.62 -18.71
N ASN A 25 -10.48 1.04 -19.82
CA ASN A 25 -10.11 1.77 -21.03
C ASN A 25 -10.86 1.18 -22.24
N LEU A 26 -11.26 2.05 -23.18
CA LEU A 26 -11.76 1.61 -24.49
C LEU A 26 -10.60 1.70 -25.50
N TYR A 27 -10.25 0.57 -26.10
CA TYR A 27 -9.15 0.47 -27.05
C TYR A 27 -9.65 0.45 -28.50
N GLY A 28 -9.02 1.26 -29.36
CA GLY A 28 -9.26 1.26 -30.80
C GLY A 28 -10.58 1.92 -31.26
N PRO A 29 -10.79 2.05 -32.58
CA PRO A 29 -11.98 2.70 -33.17
C PRO A 29 -13.29 1.98 -32.85
N ASP A 30 -13.23 0.69 -32.54
CA ASP A 30 -14.39 -0.15 -32.21
C ASP A 30 -14.84 0.00 -30.75
N SER A 31 -14.15 0.83 -29.95
CA SER A 31 -14.46 1.04 -28.53
C SER A 31 -14.52 -0.25 -27.73
N THR A 32 -13.58 -1.16 -27.97
CA THR A 32 -13.51 -2.44 -27.25
C THR A 32 -13.13 -2.18 -25.79
N LEU A 33 -14.00 -2.60 -24.87
CA LEU A 33 -13.73 -2.52 -23.43
C LEU A 33 -12.55 -3.44 -23.08
N VAL A 34 -11.47 -2.85 -22.59
CA VAL A 34 -10.45 -3.58 -21.86
C VAL A 34 -10.97 -3.75 -20.45
N VAL A 35 -11.46 -4.95 -20.16
CA VAL A 35 -11.92 -5.35 -18.83
C VAL A 35 -10.70 -5.29 -17.90
N ILE A 36 -10.86 -4.64 -16.75
CA ILE A 36 -9.85 -4.72 -15.68
C ILE A 36 -9.67 -6.21 -15.37
N ALA A 37 -8.43 -6.71 -15.33
CA ALA A 37 -8.18 -8.10 -14.99
C ALA A 37 -8.84 -8.41 -13.63
N ASP A 38 -9.51 -9.55 -13.50
CA ASP A 38 -10.22 -10.00 -12.28
C ASP A 38 -9.31 -10.07 -11.02
N GLU A 39 -8.02 -9.75 -11.16
CA GLU A 39 -6.96 -9.85 -10.16
C GLU A 39 -6.44 -8.45 -9.71
N THR A 40 -7.30 -7.43 -9.60
CA THR A 40 -6.87 -6.18 -8.92
C THR A 40 -6.61 -6.49 -7.45
N THR A 41 -5.37 -6.33 -7.01
CA THR A 41 -5.04 -6.48 -5.60
C THR A 41 -5.46 -5.24 -4.80
N PRO A 42 -5.74 -5.37 -3.49
CA PRO A 42 -5.82 -4.22 -2.60
C PRO A 42 -4.62 -3.29 -2.79
N GLN A 43 -4.90 -1.99 -2.81
CA GLN A 43 -3.89 -0.96 -2.86
C GLN A 43 -3.46 -0.58 -1.44
N ILE A 44 -2.15 -0.46 -1.23
CA ILE A 44 -1.58 -0.03 0.04
C ILE A 44 -0.74 1.22 -0.21
N LEU A 45 -0.99 2.26 0.56
CA LEU A 45 -0.27 3.54 0.52
C LEU A 45 0.30 3.82 1.90
N PHE A 46 1.62 3.99 1.96
CA PHE A 46 2.30 4.42 3.17
C PHE A 46 2.35 5.95 3.21
N HIS A 47 1.71 6.54 4.23
CA HIS A 47 1.89 7.95 4.57
C HIS A 47 3.05 8.12 5.56
N ASN A 48 3.16 7.19 6.53
CA ASN A 48 4.28 7.13 7.46
C ASN A 48 4.52 5.68 7.97
N PRO A 49 5.76 5.15 7.98
CA PRO A 49 6.97 5.71 7.38
C PRO A 49 6.82 5.89 5.86
N PRO A 50 7.53 6.83 5.22
CA PRO A 50 7.36 7.12 3.80
C PRO A 50 7.67 5.88 2.95
N PRO A 51 7.12 5.79 1.72
CA PRO A 51 7.36 4.66 0.83
C PRO A 51 8.86 4.52 0.47
N PRO A 52 9.30 3.35 -0.05
CA PRO A 52 10.69 3.12 -0.42
C PRO A 52 11.23 4.23 -1.33
N ALA A 53 12.34 4.85 -0.92
CA ALA A 53 13.08 5.85 -1.68
C ALA A 53 14.49 5.32 -2.04
N GLU A 54 15.24 6.06 -2.86
CA GLU A 54 16.64 5.71 -3.18
C GLU A 54 17.52 5.69 -1.92
N GLU A 55 17.18 6.53 -0.92
CA GLU A 55 17.81 6.54 0.39
C GLU A 55 16.82 6.07 1.46
N VAL A 56 17.26 5.20 2.36
CA VAL A 56 16.44 4.70 3.47
C VAL A 56 16.26 5.83 4.49
N PRO A 57 15.01 6.22 4.82
CA PRO A 57 14.75 7.31 5.74
C PRO A 57 15.15 6.92 7.17
N ILE A 58 15.66 7.89 7.93
CA ILE A 58 16.00 7.73 9.35
C ILE A 58 14.86 8.32 10.18
N MET A 59 14.25 7.50 11.02
CA MET A 59 13.21 7.90 11.97
C MET A 59 13.86 8.36 13.27
N THR A 60 13.33 9.45 13.84
CA THR A 60 13.84 10.07 15.06
C THR A 60 12.73 10.22 16.08
N GLY A 61 13.08 10.26 17.37
CA GLY A 61 12.15 10.30 18.49
C GLY A 61 11.91 8.92 19.12
N ASP A 62 11.02 8.86 20.10
CA ASP A 62 10.76 7.63 20.87
C ASP A 62 9.72 6.73 20.18
N PHE A 63 8.78 7.32 19.42
CA PHE A 63 7.69 6.58 18.78
C PHE A 63 7.48 6.98 17.33
N LEU A 64 7.16 6.00 16.50
CA LEU A 64 6.76 6.15 15.10
C LEU A 64 5.28 5.78 14.95
N GLU A 65 4.46 6.73 14.49
CA GLU A 65 3.09 6.45 14.06
C GLU A 65 3.10 5.72 12.71
N VAL A 66 2.40 4.59 12.64
CA VAL A 66 2.16 3.90 11.38
C VAL A 66 0.87 4.43 10.76
N ASP A 67 1.03 5.26 9.72
CA ASP A 67 -0.07 5.82 8.94
C ASP A 67 -0.07 5.18 7.55
N VAL A 68 -1.07 4.32 7.32
CA VAL A 68 -1.24 3.54 6.10
C VAL A 68 -2.69 3.60 5.65
N GLU A 69 -2.88 3.82 4.36
CA GLU A 69 -4.18 3.75 3.71
C GLU A 69 -4.26 2.48 2.87
N VAL A 70 -5.38 1.75 3.02
CA VAL A 70 -5.63 0.52 2.27
C VAL A 70 -6.95 0.68 1.50
N ASN A 71 -6.87 0.65 0.18
CA ASN A 71 -8.01 0.81 -0.72
C ASN A 71 -8.29 -0.48 -1.49
N VAL A 72 -9.55 -0.71 -1.83
CA VAL A 72 -9.99 -1.80 -2.71
C VAL A 72 -10.82 -1.23 -3.85
N LEU A 73 -10.94 -2.00 -4.94
CA LEU A 73 -11.80 -1.61 -6.07
C LEU A 73 -13.25 -1.43 -5.59
N ASP A 74 -13.98 -0.53 -6.23
CA ASP A 74 -15.40 -0.29 -5.95
C ASP A 74 -16.19 -1.60 -5.84
N GLN A 75 -17.08 -1.69 -4.85
CA GLN A 75 -17.87 -2.88 -4.46
C GLN A 75 -17.12 -4.02 -3.75
N LEU A 76 -15.80 -3.95 -3.61
CA LEU A 76 -15.05 -4.88 -2.77
C LEU A 76 -14.98 -4.37 -1.33
N GLU A 77 -14.73 -5.30 -0.41
CA GLU A 77 -14.54 -5.00 1.01
C GLU A 77 -13.22 -5.62 1.47
N LEU A 78 -12.54 -4.94 2.39
CA LEU A 78 -11.39 -5.52 3.09
C LEU A 78 -11.88 -6.59 4.06
N SER A 79 -11.26 -7.76 4.00
CA SER A 79 -11.50 -8.85 4.95
C SER A 79 -10.41 -8.89 6.02
N ILE A 80 -9.16 -8.63 5.64
CA ILE A 80 -8.00 -8.69 6.54
C ILE A 80 -7.00 -7.60 6.14
N VAL A 81 -6.44 -6.93 7.14
CA VAL A 81 -5.21 -6.14 7.05
C VAL A 81 -4.27 -6.61 8.14
N ARG A 82 -3.02 -6.90 7.77
CA ARG A 82 -1.94 -7.28 8.69
C ARG A 82 -0.74 -6.39 8.46
N ILE A 83 -0.09 -5.99 9.54
CA ILE A 83 1.13 -5.20 9.51
C ILE A 83 2.19 -5.97 10.28
N GLU A 84 3.32 -6.20 9.61
CA GLU A 84 4.46 -6.93 10.14
C GLU A 84 5.67 -5.99 10.23
N LEU A 85 6.33 -5.94 11.38
CA LEU A 85 7.61 -5.26 11.59
C LEU A 85 8.72 -6.32 11.69
N ASN A 86 9.68 -6.28 10.77
CA ASN A 86 10.77 -7.27 10.69
C ASN A 86 10.27 -8.73 10.67
N GLY A 87 9.09 -8.97 10.08
CA GLY A 87 8.44 -10.27 9.99
C GLY A 87 7.60 -10.67 11.22
N GLU A 88 7.51 -9.83 12.25
CA GLU A 88 6.64 -10.02 13.40
C GLU A 88 5.33 -9.23 13.23
N GLU A 89 4.18 -9.89 13.42
CA GLU A 89 2.87 -9.24 13.33
C GLU A 89 2.69 -8.25 14.50
N ILE A 90 2.53 -6.97 14.17
CA ILE A 90 2.28 -5.88 15.13
C ILE A 90 0.83 -5.38 15.07
N TYR A 91 0.09 -5.73 14.02
CA TYR A 91 -1.32 -5.37 13.87
C TYR A 91 -2.06 -6.38 12.99
N ALA A 92 -3.30 -6.67 13.37
CA ALA A 92 -4.26 -7.41 12.54
C ALA A 92 -5.68 -6.87 12.75
N GLY A 93 -6.36 -6.55 11.65
CA GLY A 93 -7.71 -6.01 11.66
C GLY A 93 -8.47 -6.30 10.36
N THR A 94 -9.71 -5.83 10.27
CA THR A 94 -10.51 -5.88 9.02
C THR A 94 -10.36 -4.62 8.17
N GLY A 95 -9.53 -3.67 8.61
CA GLY A 95 -9.21 -2.42 7.93
C GLY A 95 -7.83 -1.93 8.35
N ALA A 96 -7.35 -0.86 7.73
CA ALA A 96 -6.12 -0.18 8.17
C ALA A 96 -6.29 0.37 9.61
N PRO A 97 -5.21 0.45 10.40
CA PRO A 97 -5.26 1.14 11.68
C PRO A 97 -5.74 2.57 11.50
N ALA A 98 -6.56 3.07 12.41
CA ALA A 98 -6.92 4.47 12.47
C ALA A 98 -5.66 5.32 12.76
N PRO A 99 -5.64 6.60 12.37
CA PRO A 99 -4.54 7.50 12.73
C PRO A 99 -4.24 7.47 14.24
N GLY A 100 -2.98 7.26 14.59
CA GLY A 100 -2.47 7.12 15.96
C GLY A 100 -2.80 5.80 16.68
N GLU A 101 -3.49 4.85 16.04
CA GLU A 101 -3.82 3.55 16.66
C GLU A 101 -2.59 2.65 16.79
N LEU A 102 -1.72 2.66 15.77
CA LEU A 102 -0.52 1.83 15.74
C LEU A 102 0.73 2.71 15.89
N MET A 103 1.42 2.52 17.00
CA MET A 103 2.67 3.20 17.33
C MET A 103 3.77 2.16 17.52
N ILE A 104 4.92 2.37 16.89
CA ILE A 104 6.13 1.56 17.07
C ILE A 104 7.04 2.30 18.05
N ASP A 105 7.47 1.64 19.13
CA ASP A 105 8.51 2.16 20.02
C ASP A 105 9.87 2.01 19.34
N LEU A 106 10.47 3.14 18.96
CA LEU A 106 11.75 3.17 18.27
C LEU A 106 12.92 2.84 19.20
N THR A 107 12.74 2.97 20.52
CA THR A 107 13.79 2.69 21.51
C THR A 107 14.03 1.19 21.73
N GLU A 108 13.07 0.36 21.32
CA GLU A 108 13.17 -1.10 21.36
C GLU A 108 13.83 -1.70 20.11
N LEU A 109 14.06 -0.89 19.07
CA LEU A 109 14.65 -1.32 17.80
C LEU A 109 16.18 -1.30 17.84
N ASP A 110 16.81 -2.22 17.10
CA ASP A 110 18.27 -2.32 17.02
C ASP A 110 18.87 -1.29 16.03
N PRO A 111 19.57 -0.23 16.48
CA PRO A 111 20.16 0.77 15.60
C PRO A 111 21.34 0.23 14.78
N ALA A 112 21.86 -0.96 15.10
CA ALA A 112 22.89 -1.62 14.31
C ALA A 112 22.33 -2.30 13.05
N MET A 113 21.00 -2.51 12.96
CA MET A 113 20.38 -3.03 11.74
C MET A 113 20.52 -2.03 10.58
N PRO A 114 20.79 -2.50 9.36
CA PRO A 114 20.90 -1.62 8.19
C PRO A 114 19.57 -0.92 7.87
N TYR A 115 18.44 -1.56 8.22
CA TYR A 115 17.08 -1.04 8.14
C TYR A 115 16.12 -2.01 8.87
N HIS A 116 14.93 -1.51 9.18
CA HIS A 116 13.76 -2.27 9.59
C HIS A 116 12.74 -2.32 8.47
N GLU A 117 12.06 -3.45 8.32
CA GLU A 117 11.07 -3.70 7.28
C GLU A 117 9.66 -3.57 7.87
N LEU A 118 8.82 -2.76 7.24
CA LEU A 118 7.40 -2.66 7.57
C LEU A 118 6.59 -3.17 6.38
N LEU A 119 5.96 -4.33 6.55
CA LEU A 119 5.20 -5.02 5.52
C LEU A 119 3.72 -4.95 5.86
N VAL A 120 2.93 -4.42 4.94
CA VAL A 120 1.46 -4.43 5.03
C VAL A 120 0.93 -5.46 4.05
N LYS A 121 0.04 -6.33 4.52
CA LYS A 121 -0.71 -7.30 3.71
C LYS A 121 -2.19 -7.01 3.87
N ALA A 122 -2.90 -6.89 2.76
CA ALA A 122 -4.33 -6.68 2.73
C ALA A 122 -5.00 -7.76 1.88
N VAL A 123 -6.16 -8.23 2.33
CA VAL A 123 -6.96 -9.25 1.66
C VAL A 123 -8.37 -8.70 1.48
N ASP A 124 -8.91 -8.82 0.27
CA ASP A 124 -10.30 -8.47 -0.01
C ASP A 124 -11.27 -9.64 0.31
N ASN A 125 -12.57 -9.40 0.13
CA ASN A 125 -13.63 -10.40 0.33
C ASN A 125 -13.63 -11.54 -0.72
N ARG A 126 -12.80 -11.47 -1.76
CA ARG A 126 -12.57 -12.55 -2.75
C ARG A 126 -11.38 -13.44 -2.35
N GLY A 127 -10.58 -13.02 -1.38
CA GLY A 127 -9.33 -13.67 -0.99
C GLY A 127 -8.12 -13.24 -1.81
N VAL A 128 -8.23 -12.16 -2.59
CA VAL A 128 -7.10 -11.60 -3.35
C VAL A 128 -6.20 -10.81 -2.40
N ILE A 129 -4.89 -11.06 -2.48
CA ILE A 129 -3.90 -10.52 -1.55
C ILE A 129 -3.11 -9.40 -2.24
N GLY A 130 -3.07 -8.23 -1.63
CA GLY A 130 -2.15 -7.13 -1.92
C GLY A 130 -1.12 -7.03 -0.81
N GLN A 131 0.13 -6.73 -1.17
CA GLN A 131 1.19 -6.51 -0.18
C GLN A 131 2.13 -5.40 -0.63
N HIS A 132 2.58 -4.60 0.33
CA HIS A 132 3.53 -3.52 0.08
C HIS A 132 4.46 -3.39 1.28
N MET A 133 5.75 -3.22 1.00
CA MET A 133 6.78 -3.09 2.01
C MET A 133 7.42 -1.72 1.92
N THR A 134 7.67 -1.10 3.07
CA THR A 134 8.61 0.02 3.18
C THR A 134 9.71 -0.30 4.19
N VAL A 135 10.77 0.50 4.18
CA VAL A 135 11.93 0.34 5.05
C VAL A 135 12.32 1.66 5.69
N PHE A 136 12.84 1.60 6.90
CA PHE A 136 13.36 2.77 7.63
C PHE A 136 14.52 2.38 8.55
N ARG A 137 15.28 3.36 9.01
CA ARG A 137 16.33 3.21 10.02
C ARG A 137 15.96 3.95 11.30
N VAL A 138 16.60 3.60 12.41
CA VAL A 138 16.54 4.34 13.67
C VAL A 138 17.93 4.88 14.03
N GLU A 139 17.97 5.92 14.86
CA GLU A 139 19.22 6.49 15.41
C GLU A 139 19.76 5.75 16.63
#